data_AF-A0A0A1TGF3-F1
#
_entry.id   AF-A0A0A1TGF3-F1
#
_cell.length_a   1.000
_cell.length_b   1.000
_cell.length_c   1.000
_cell.angle_alpha   90.00
_cell.angle_beta   90.00
_cell.angle_gamma   90.00
#
_symmetry.space_group_name_H-M   'P 1'
#
loop_
_entity.id
_entity.type
_entity.pdbx_description
1 polymer ?
#
loop_
_entity_poly.entity_id
_entity_poly.type
_entity_poly.pdbx_seq_one_letter_code
_entity_poly.pdbx_strand_id
1 'polypeptide(L)'
;MEASPLTRLAQPEVLTPKIHQLYTELFKDDEEDFEKSEGFWREFFLLNPDREALKKTLQAIPAAEMLAFEARSRELFSHSIETLSHGVESAKLNALDTLTVFLACVLSKRYTHPSSAIISLLAGIDHIDTVFTKFIGILENIIRSGSTLEVRYKAVEVLLALMAGAYQTTLLTYMIQRDLFPSIMKLIQESESWENVFQPVVLISLLANYNKFEFQNPYQLRLNDFVNEPTIRTVIRSIGLICAKARDEYVAVQDDLPESWTISSTLNMIGLGAIAPGGKVDKKPVYDAETAKQLFTQLPGKSAAVLLAMYDFSHANKLFCFTLFSISPEKDIEQPVSSYLSLTSYLLQHAYLSHRSTYYAHLNLMVLRLLIEDNAICKRISSDESKMTVRLCRHRAPFLPLAKLERPTICAVLDIMIDGINHNLKKKLDVNLYTLCLGILLRAISYLSRSNTRLTYHWHEFFRSLLSLVRFLTTYTSDLKDLEHIDTLVDHVVNLIALSLSAGEGFLPTPAAYDDLFYKVVESGDILSKFKENYGLSKKGSSSIDTLINVSTHYEQLLADHGKSATKKKSSLTAGQVTEVIKQGYETLSIQASEGLDSWDRYREADERMLLKKMARTVVEDVNDHISSNRK
;
A
#
# COMPACT_ATOMS: atom_id res chain seq x y z
N MET A 1 40.61 33.17 59.58
CA MET A 1 40.14 32.26 58.52
C MET A 1 38.70 32.64 58.26
N GLU A 2 38.44 33.31 57.14
CA GLU A 2 37.08 33.64 56.72
C GLU A 2 36.33 32.36 56.33
N ALA A 3 35.09 32.23 56.81
CA ALA A 3 34.23 31.09 56.52
C ALA A 3 33.69 31.20 55.10
N SER A 4 33.83 30.12 54.32
CA SER A 4 33.35 30.00 52.94
C SER A 4 31.82 30.21 52.87
N PRO A 5 31.31 31.05 51.94
CA PRO A 5 29.89 31.43 51.86
C PRO A 5 29.07 30.46 51.00
N LEU A 6 29.33 29.15 51.09
CA LEU A 6 28.60 28.14 50.34
C LEU A 6 27.54 27.47 51.22
N THR A 7 26.36 28.10 51.27
CA THR A 7 25.15 27.48 51.82
C THR A 7 24.74 26.34 50.89
N ARG A 8 24.84 25.09 51.36
CA ARG A 8 24.26 23.94 50.66
C ARG A 8 22.75 24.11 50.62
N LEU A 9 22.20 24.43 49.45
CA LEU A 9 20.77 24.33 49.18
C LEU A 9 20.34 22.87 49.37
N ALA A 10 19.20 22.67 50.05
CA ALA A 10 18.61 21.36 50.23
C ALA A 10 18.32 20.74 48.84
N GLN A 11 18.81 19.52 48.61
CA GLN A 11 18.50 18.80 47.38
C GLN A 11 16.99 18.55 47.32
N PRO A 12 16.30 18.93 46.22
CA PRO A 12 14.89 18.60 46.05
C PRO A 12 14.70 17.07 46.02
N GLU A 13 13.60 16.58 46.61
CA GLU A 13 13.28 15.15 46.69
C GLU A 13 13.09 14.48 45.32
N VAL A 14 12.91 15.27 44.25
CA VAL A 14 12.86 14.83 42.85
C VAL A 14 13.72 15.76 41.99
N LEU A 15 14.74 15.21 41.33
CA LEU A 15 15.55 15.93 40.34
C LEU A 15 14.80 16.02 39.01
N THR A 16 14.12 17.14 38.75
CA THR A 16 13.52 17.40 37.43
C THR A 16 14.58 17.95 36.47
N PRO A 17 14.72 17.40 35.25
CA PRO A 17 15.60 17.95 34.23
C PRO A 17 15.32 19.45 33.98
N LYS A 18 16.38 20.25 33.85
CA LYS A 18 16.25 21.71 33.69
C LYS A 18 15.41 22.11 32.46
N ILE A 19 15.47 21.31 31.40
CA ILE A 19 14.65 21.49 30.19
C ILE A 19 13.14 21.44 30.47
N HIS A 20 12.68 20.67 31.49
CA HIS A 20 11.27 20.64 31.89
C HIS A 20 10.82 21.95 32.56
N GLN A 21 11.74 22.62 33.27
CA GLN A 21 11.48 23.92 33.87
C GLN A 21 11.32 24.96 32.75
N LEU A 22 12.19 24.95 31.74
CA LEU A 22 12.08 25.84 30.58
C LEU A 22 10.78 25.64 29.79
N TYR A 23 10.29 24.39 29.67
CA TYR A 23 8.98 24.13 29.06
C TYR A 23 7.81 24.71 29.87
N THR A 24 7.90 24.64 31.20
CA THR A 24 6.89 25.20 32.11
C THR A 24 6.90 26.72 32.02
N GLU A 25 8.10 27.31 32.07
CA GLU A 25 8.29 28.76 31.97
C GLU A 25 7.76 29.32 30.63
N LEU A 26 7.91 28.57 29.54
CA LEU A 26 7.43 28.98 28.23
C LEU A 26 5.91 28.84 28.06
N PHE A 27 5.30 27.77 28.60
CA PHE A 27 3.92 27.39 28.24
C PHE A 27 2.92 27.39 29.40
N LYS A 28 3.34 27.59 30.65
CA LYS A 28 2.48 27.51 31.84
C LYS A 28 2.56 28.72 32.75
N ASP A 29 3.65 29.48 32.71
CA ASP A 29 3.77 30.66 33.56
C ASP A 29 2.95 31.82 32.97
N ASP A 30 2.12 32.43 33.82
CA ASP A 30 1.21 33.54 33.49
C ASP A 30 1.91 34.92 33.56
N GLU A 31 3.25 34.95 33.67
CA GLU A 31 3.98 36.21 33.79
C GLU A 31 3.76 37.12 32.56
N GLU A 32 3.51 38.41 32.84
CA GLU A 32 3.15 39.46 31.88
C GLU A 32 4.31 39.86 30.94
N ASP A 33 5.55 39.46 31.26
CA ASP A 33 6.72 39.69 30.42
C ASP A 33 6.81 38.61 29.32
N PHE A 34 6.32 38.97 28.13
CA PHE A 34 6.21 38.05 26.99
C PHE A 34 7.56 37.65 26.38
N GLU A 35 8.56 38.54 26.42
CA GLU A 35 9.84 38.33 25.74
C GLU A 35 10.85 37.60 26.63
N LYS A 36 11.25 36.38 26.22
CA LYS A 36 12.32 35.64 26.90
C LYS A 36 13.70 36.15 26.48
N SER A 37 14.61 36.24 27.45
CA SER A 37 15.96 36.75 27.20
C SER A 37 16.77 35.85 26.25
N GLU A 38 17.76 36.41 25.56
CA GLU A 38 18.74 35.65 24.77
C GLU A 38 19.42 34.52 25.57
N GLY A 39 19.62 34.72 26.88
CA GLY A 39 20.17 33.70 27.77
C GLY A 39 19.27 32.48 27.90
N PHE A 40 17.95 32.69 27.94
CA PHE A 40 16.94 31.63 27.99
C PHE A 40 17.04 30.74 26.75
N TRP A 41 17.03 31.32 25.54
CA TRP A 41 17.05 30.57 24.29
C TRP A 41 18.36 29.84 24.04
N ARG A 42 19.50 30.45 24.40
CA ARG A 42 20.80 29.78 24.37
C ARG A 42 20.81 28.55 25.25
N GLU A 43 20.24 28.64 26.44
CA GLU A 43 20.14 27.51 27.35
C GLU A 43 19.17 26.44 26.82
N PHE A 44 18.02 26.87 26.32
CA PHE A 44 16.97 26.00 25.78
C PHE A 44 17.51 25.07 24.70
N PHE A 45 18.26 25.59 23.73
CA PHE A 45 18.82 24.78 22.63
C PHE A 45 20.15 24.10 22.98
N LEU A 46 20.80 24.47 24.08
CA LEU A 46 21.97 23.76 24.59
C LEU A 46 21.59 22.42 25.24
N LEU A 47 20.42 22.35 25.89
CA LEU A 47 19.93 21.16 26.57
C LEU A 47 19.29 20.18 25.58
N ASN A 48 19.50 18.88 25.80
CA ASN A 48 18.83 17.84 25.02
C ASN A 48 17.31 17.90 25.27
N PRO A 49 16.48 17.98 24.22
CA PRO A 49 15.05 18.11 24.38
C PRO A 49 14.44 16.79 24.87
N ASP A 50 13.60 16.88 25.91
CA ASP A 50 12.71 15.78 26.26
C ASP A 50 11.45 15.87 25.39
N ARG A 51 11.49 15.15 24.26
CA ARG A 51 10.43 15.13 23.26
C ARG A 51 9.08 14.68 23.87
N GLU A 52 9.08 13.76 24.83
CA GLU A 52 7.86 13.27 25.44
C GLU A 52 7.26 14.30 26.41
N ALA A 53 8.10 14.93 27.23
CA ALA A 53 7.67 16.01 28.13
C ALA A 53 7.14 17.21 27.34
N LEU A 54 7.85 17.67 26.31
CA LEU A 54 7.40 18.78 25.45
C LEU A 54 6.06 18.45 24.78
N LYS A 55 5.93 17.23 24.25
CA LYS A 55 4.67 16.75 23.65
C LYS A 55 3.53 16.78 24.65
N LYS A 56 3.73 16.26 25.87
CA LYS A 56 2.71 16.30 26.94
C LYS A 56 2.29 17.73 27.29
N THR A 57 3.26 18.63 27.43
CA THR A 57 3.00 20.06 27.69
C THR A 57 2.16 20.68 26.59
N LEU A 58 2.56 20.53 25.32
CA LEU A 58 1.83 21.11 24.18
C LEU A 58 0.46 20.46 23.97
N GLN A 59 0.31 19.15 24.20
CA GLN A 59 -0.97 18.45 24.06
C GLN A 59 -1.99 18.86 25.13
N ALA A 60 -1.53 19.26 26.32
CA ALA A 60 -2.40 19.72 27.39
C ALA A 60 -3.08 21.07 27.07
N ILE A 61 -2.47 21.89 26.22
CA ILE A 61 -3.00 23.22 25.83
C ILE A 61 -4.11 23.05 24.77
N PRO A 62 -5.36 23.47 25.01
CA PRO A 62 -6.42 23.45 24.00
C PRO A 62 -6.13 24.39 22.83
N ALA A 63 -6.79 24.17 21.68
CA ALA A 63 -6.58 24.98 20.48
C ALA A 63 -6.86 26.49 20.67
N ALA A 64 -7.86 26.83 21.49
CA ALA A 64 -8.19 28.23 21.78
C ALA A 64 -7.11 28.93 22.63
N GLU A 65 -6.58 28.23 23.63
CA GLU A 65 -5.53 28.74 24.51
C GLU A 65 -4.18 28.81 23.77
N MET A 66 -3.92 27.87 22.86
CA MET A 66 -2.75 27.90 21.98
C MET A 66 -2.67 29.22 21.20
N LEU A 67 -3.81 29.74 20.73
CA LEU A 67 -3.90 31.04 20.03
C LEU A 67 -3.61 32.23 20.95
N ALA A 68 -3.93 32.14 22.24
CA ALA A 68 -3.51 33.16 23.21
C ALA A 68 -1.98 33.15 23.42
N PHE A 69 -1.33 32.00 23.24
CA PHE A 69 0.13 31.84 23.27
C PHE A 69 0.82 32.07 21.92
N GLU A 70 0.21 32.81 20.99
CA GLU A 70 0.79 33.03 19.65
C GLU A 70 2.16 33.73 19.69
N ALA A 71 2.36 34.69 20.61
CA ALA A 71 3.65 35.39 20.74
C ALA A 71 4.77 34.40 21.15
N ARG A 72 4.54 33.60 22.18
CA ARG A 72 5.49 32.58 22.67
C ARG A 72 5.77 31.50 21.62
N SER A 73 4.74 31.15 20.85
CA SER A 73 4.85 30.20 19.73
C SER A 73 5.74 30.74 18.60
N ARG A 74 5.56 32.01 18.25
CA ARG A 74 6.40 32.72 17.27
C ARG A 74 7.84 32.82 17.73
N GLU A 75 8.09 33.14 19.01
CA GLU A 75 9.45 33.20 19.56
C GLU A 75 10.16 31.85 19.48
N LEU A 76 9.50 30.77 19.95
CA LEU A 76 10.05 29.43 19.87
C LEU A 76 10.39 29.06 18.42
N PHE A 77 9.50 29.36 17.47
CA PHE A 77 9.71 29.07 16.06
C PHE A 77 10.86 29.91 15.48
N SER A 78 10.88 31.21 15.75
CA SER A 78 11.91 32.16 15.27
C SER A 78 13.30 31.80 15.78
N HIS A 79 13.46 31.59 17.09
CA HIS A 79 14.75 31.22 17.67
C HIS A 79 15.19 29.80 17.28
N SER A 80 14.25 28.89 17.00
CA SER A 80 14.59 27.60 16.39
C SER A 80 15.21 27.82 15.00
N ILE A 81 14.60 28.65 14.14
CA ILE A 81 15.12 28.97 12.80
C ILE A 81 16.50 29.64 12.88
N GLU A 82 16.69 30.56 13.82
CA GLU A 82 17.98 31.22 14.06
C GLU A 82 19.05 30.20 14.50
N THR A 83 18.70 29.31 15.43
CA THR A 83 19.59 28.23 15.89
C THR A 83 19.96 27.29 14.76
N LEU A 84 19.04 26.94 13.85
CA LEU A 84 19.36 26.15 12.66
C LEU A 84 20.34 26.85 11.73
N SER A 85 20.27 28.19 11.66
CA SER A 85 21.14 29.01 10.80
C SER A 85 22.55 29.14 11.39
N HIS A 86 22.65 29.53 12.67
CA HIS A 86 23.89 30.00 13.28
C HIS A 86 24.40 29.14 14.44
N GLY A 87 23.58 28.22 14.96
CA GLY A 87 23.94 27.37 16.09
C GLY A 87 25.03 26.35 15.77
N VAL A 88 25.66 25.84 16.82
CA VAL A 88 26.53 24.66 16.75
C VAL A 88 25.71 23.40 16.45
N GLU A 89 26.36 22.34 15.96
CA GLU A 89 25.65 21.13 15.50
C GLU A 89 24.71 20.51 16.54
N SER A 90 25.14 20.40 17.81
CA SER A 90 24.28 19.89 18.89
C SER A 90 23.03 20.74 19.09
N ALA A 91 23.17 22.07 19.04
CA ALA A 91 22.04 22.99 19.15
C ALA A 91 21.10 22.88 17.93
N LYS A 92 21.64 22.63 16.73
CA LYS A 92 20.82 22.37 15.53
C LYS A 92 20.01 21.08 15.69
N LEU A 93 20.61 20.00 16.19
CA LEU A 93 19.90 18.75 16.46
C LEU A 93 18.75 18.97 17.46
N ASN A 94 19.02 19.65 18.57
CA ASN A 94 18.03 19.97 19.59
C ASN A 94 16.89 20.86 19.04
N ALA A 95 17.22 21.84 18.20
CA ALA A 95 16.23 22.69 17.53
C ALA A 95 15.36 21.90 16.55
N LEU A 96 15.92 20.97 15.77
CA LEU A 96 15.15 20.11 14.87
C LEU A 96 14.19 19.20 15.64
N ASP A 97 14.65 18.56 16.73
CA ASP A 97 13.78 17.72 17.57
C ASP A 97 12.65 18.52 18.21
N THR A 98 12.96 19.71 18.71
CA THR A 98 11.98 20.65 19.26
C THR A 98 10.95 21.04 18.21
N LEU A 99 11.40 21.45 17.01
CA LEU A 99 10.53 21.82 15.89
C LEU A 99 9.63 20.67 15.44
N THR A 100 10.15 19.44 15.36
CA THR A 100 9.34 18.28 15.01
C THR A 100 8.18 18.09 16.00
N VAL A 101 8.47 18.12 17.31
CA VAL A 101 7.44 17.96 18.34
C VAL A 101 6.46 19.13 18.35
N PHE A 102 6.99 20.35 18.26
CA PHE A 102 6.20 21.58 18.24
C PHE A 102 5.23 21.59 17.06
N LEU A 103 5.71 21.40 15.83
CA LEU A 103 4.88 21.38 14.64
C LEU A 103 3.86 20.23 14.67
N ALA A 104 4.28 19.01 15.04
CA ALA A 104 3.36 17.88 15.13
C ALA A 104 2.22 18.13 16.14
N CYS A 105 2.49 18.79 17.27
CA CYS A 105 1.48 19.07 18.28
C CYS A 105 0.61 20.28 17.96
N VAL A 106 1.19 21.36 17.45
CA VAL A 106 0.49 22.62 17.20
C VAL A 106 -0.38 22.52 15.96
N LEU A 107 0.12 21.90 14.89
CA LEU A 107 -0.60 21.78 13.62
C LEU A 107 -1.72 20.75 13.66
N SER A 108 -1.63 19.74 14.53
CA SER A 108 -2.67 18.70 14.67
C SER A 108 -3.89 19.16 15.49
N LYS A 109 -3.85 20.35 16.11
CA LYS A 109 -4.99 20.90 16.85
C LYS A 109 -6.12 21.31 15.90
N ARG A 110 -7.36 21.20 16.38
CA ARG A 110 -8.56 21.57 15.63
C ARG A 110 -8.90 23.04 15.84
N TYR A 111 -8.48 23.89 14.91
CA TYR A 111 -8.83 25.30 14.88
C TYR A 111 -10.08 25.57 14.05
N THR A 112 -10.83 26.62 14.39
CA THR A 112 -11.99 27.08 13.59
C THR A 112 -11.59 27.52 12.19
N HIS A 113 -10.44 28.19 12.07
CA HIS A 113 -9.86 28.63 10.80
C HIS A 113 -8.39 28.18 10.70
N PRO A 114 -8.12 26.91 10.31
CA PRO A 114 -6.79 26.30 10.38
C PRO A 114 -5.68 27.12 9.72
N SER A 115 -5.89 27.60 8.49
CA SER A 115 -4.85 28.38 7.79
C SER A 115 -4.48 29.67 8.52
N SER A 116 -5.48 30.47 8.93
CA SER A 116 -5.23 31.73 9.64
C SER A 116 -4.63 31.51 11.02
N ALA A 117 -5.14 30.53 11.76
CA ALA A 117 -4.65 30.14 13.08
C ALA A 117 -3.17 29.73 13.03
N ILE A 118 -2.81 28.83 12.12
CA ILE A 118 -1.43 28.33 12.02
C ILE A 118 -0.48 29.44 11.56
N ILE A 119 -0.88 30.28 10.60
CA ILE A 119 -0.08 31.44 10.18
C ILE A 119 0.19 32.35 11.38
N SER A 120 -0.85 32.64 12.17
CA SER A 120 -0.74 33.48 13.37
C SER A 120 0.18 32.85 14.41
N LEU A 121 0.13 31.53 14.63
CA LEU A 121 0.98 30.86 15.62
C LEU A 121 2.46 30.78 15.24
N LEU A 122 2.79 30.75 13.95
CA LEU A 122 4.15 30.49 13.49
C LEU A 122 4.91 31.76 13.13
N ALA A 123 4.28 32.71 12.45
CA ALA A 123 4.98 33.90 11.94
C ALA A 123 4.18 35.20 12.00
N GLY A 124 2.84 35.12 12.13
CA GLY A 124 1.96 36.25 11.86
C GLY A 124 1.74 36.48 10.37
N ILE A 125 0.61 37.11 10.02
CA ILE A 125 0.19 37.29 8.63
C ILE A 125 1.18 38.16 7.85
N ASP A 126 1.74 39.19 8.49
CA ASP A 126 2.61 40.18 7.82
C ASP A 126 4.01 39.65 7.47
N HIS A 127 4.45 38.56 8.11
CA HIS A 127 5.81 38.05 7.99
C HIS A 127 5.89 36.61 7.47
N ILE A 128 4.74 35.97 7.23
CA ILE A 128 4.67 34.55 6.87
C ILE A 128 5.53 34.21 5.65
N ASP A 129 5.45 35.01 4.58
CA ASP A 129 6.20 34.76 3.35
C ASP A 129 7.71 34.77 3.59
N THR A 130 8.21 35.74 4.36
CA THR A 130 9.63 35.88 4.64
C THR A 130 10.11 34.76 5.57
N VAL A 131 9.37 34.48 6.64
CA VAL A 131 9.73 33.47 7.63
C VAL A 131 9.69 32.07 7.03
N PHE A 132 8.63 31.69 6.30
CA PHE A 132 8.53 30.36 5.72
C PHE A 132 9.49 30.13 4.55
N THR A 133 9.69 31.12 3.69
CA THR A 133 10.68 31.00 2.61
C THR A 133 12.08 30.78 3.18
N LYS A 134 12.44 31.51 4.25
CA LYS A 134 13.70 31.32 4.99
C LYS A 134 13.76 29.93 5.64
N PHE A 135 12.70 29.51 6.33
CA PHE A 135 12.62 28.23 7.01
C PHE A 135 12.82 27.04 6.07
N ILE A 136 12.04 26.99 4.97
CA ILE A 136 12.16 25.92 3.98
C ILE A 136 13.54 25.96 3.30
N GLY A 137 14.09 27.15 3.02
CA GLY A 137 15.44 27.29 2.48
C GLY A 137 16.54 26.75 3.41
N ILE A 138 16.42 26.96 4.72
CA ILE A 138 17.36 26.42 5.72
C ILE A 138 17.25 24.90 5.78
N LEU A 139 16.04 24.34 5.88
CA LEU A 139 15.85 22.89 5.91
C LEU A 139 16.36 22.21 4.64
N GLU A 140 16.11 22.81 3.47
CA GLU A 140 16.64 22.34 2.18
C GLU A 140 18.17 22.27 2.20
N ASN A 141 18.84 23.36 2.61
CA ASN A 141 20.29 23.41 2.71
C ASN A 141 20.85 22.39 3.72
N ILE A 142 20.17 22.23 4.86
CA ILE A 142 20.52 21.18 5.83
C ILE A 142 20.42 19.81 5.17
N ILE A 143 19.31 19.47 4.52
CA ILE A 143 19.13 18.18 3.84
C ILE A 143 20.18 17.96 2.74
N ARG A 144 20.63 19.02 2.05
CA ARG A 144 21.64 18.93 0.98
C ARG A 144 23.07 18.72 1.49
N SER A 145 23.44 19.41 2.56
CA SER A 145 24.85 19.57 2.97
C SER A 145 25.06 19.68 4.48
N GLY A 146 24.15 19.16 5.30
CA GLY A 146 24.34 19.03 6.74
C GLY A 146 25.60 18.21 7.06
N SER A 147 26.26 18.57 8.17
CA SER A 147 27.52 17.98 8.64
C SER A 147 27.43 16.47 8.86
N THR A 148 26.31 16.00 9.39
CA THR A 148 26.04 14.58 9.68
C THR A 148 24.73 14.13 9.05
N LEU A 149 24.62 12.83 8.75
CA LEU A 149 23.38 12.24 8.24
C LEU A 149 22.21 12.40 9.23
N GLU A 150 22.49 12.34 10.53
CA GLU A 150 21.47 12.51 11.58
C GLU A 150 20.76 13.87 11.49
N VAL A 151 21.52 14.97 11.40
CA VAL A 151 20.96 16.33 11.24
C VAL A 151 20.08 16.41 9.97
N ARG A 152 20.50 15.73 8.91
CA ARG A 152 19.78 15.72 7.62
C ARG A 152 18.46 14.96 7.71
N TYR A 153 18.43 13.81 8.37
CA TYR A 153 17.20 13.05 8.60
C TYR A 153 16.24 13.77 9.55
N LYS A 154 16.74 14.40 10.62
CA LYS A 154 15.88 15.22 11.50
C LYS A 154 15.26 16.42 10.75
N ALA A 155 15.96 17.01 9.78
CA ALA A 155 15.37 18.03 8.92
C ALA A 155 14.25 17.48 8.03
N VAL A 156 14.37 16.25 7.53
CA VAL A 156 13.27 15.55 6.84
C VAL A 156 12.10 15.29 7.79
N GLU A 157 12.37 14.90 9.04
CA GLU A 157 11.32 14.68 10.06
C GLU A 157 10.53 15.97 10.35
N VAL A 158 11.20 17.12 10.45
CA VAL A 158 10.56 18.44 10.58
C VAL A 158 9.66 18.74 9.37
N LEU A 159 10.14 18.49 8.15
CA LEU A 159 9.34 18.67 6.93
C LEU A 159 8.12 17.75 6.89
N LEU A 160 8.26 16.50 7.34
CA LEU A 160 7.14 15.56 7.44
C LEU A 160 6.14 16.00 8.52
N ALA A 161 6.60 16.54 9.66
CA ALA A 161 5.71 17.06 10.70
C ALA A 161 4.89 18.25 10.19
N LEU A 162 5.55 19.16 9.45
CA LEU A 162 4.87 20.24 8.75
C LEU A 162 3.88 19.72 7.71
N MET A 163 4.32 18.80 6.85
CA MET A 163 3.51 18.22 5.77
C MET A 163 2.25 17.52 6.30
N ALA A 164 2.39 16.76 7.38
CA ALA A 164 1.30 15.99 7.95
C ALA A 164 0.31 16.88 8.71
N GLY A 165 0.81 17.85 9.48
CA GLY A 165 -0.04 18.76 10.25
C GLY A 165 -0.69 19.86 9.42
N ALA A 166 -0.05 20.31 8.35
CA ALA A 166 -0.49 21.43 7.53
C ALA A 166 -1.05 21.02 6.15
N TYR A 167 -1.35 19.72 5.93
CA TYR A 167 -1.75 19.14 4.63
C TYR A 167 -2.87 19.90 3.90
N GLN A 168 -3.81 20.47 4.65
CA GLN A 168 -4.98 21.17 4.11
C GLN A 168 -4.83 22.70 4.08
N THR A 169 -3.64 23.22 4.39
CA THR A 169 -3.36 24.66 4.49
C THR A 169 -2.55 25.16 3.30
N THR A 170 -2.48 26.49 3.14
CA THR A 170 -1.68 27.13 2.09
C THR A 170 -0.17 27.10 2.36
N LEU A 171 0.27 26.74 3.56
CA LEU A 171 1.70 26.76 3.95
C LEU A 171 2.56 25.79 3.14
N LEU A 172 1.97 24.72 2.64
CA LEU A 172 2.71 23.74 1.83
C LEU A 172 3.07 24.28 0.45
N THR A 173 2.47 25.40 0.03
CA THR A 173 2.85 26.10 -1.19
C THR A 173 4.31 26.53 -1.15
N TYR A 174 4.87 26.87 0.02
CA TYR A 174 6.31 27.21 0.13
C TYR A 174 7.22 26.00 -0.14
N MET A 175 6.77 24.78 0.21
CA MET A 175 7.48 23.53 -0.14
C MET A 175 7.32 23.15 -1.61
N ILE A 176 6.28 23.65 -2.29
CA ILE A 176 6.11 23.53 -3.75
C ILE A 176 6.99 24.53 -4.50
N GLN A 177 7.12 25.77 -3.99
CA GLN A 177 7.92 26.83 -4.60
C GLN A 177 9.43 26.57 -4.51
N ARG A 178 9.88 25.91 -3.43
CA ARG A 178 11.27 25.48 -3.27
C ARG A 178 11.43 24.04 -3.72
N ASP A 179 12.32 23.80 -4.69
CA ASP A 179 12.61 22.45 -5.14
C ASP A 179 13.47 21.68 -4.12
N LEU A 180 12.83 20.84 -3.31
CA LEU A 180 13.47 19.98 -2.32
C LEU A 180 13.97 18.66 -2.93
N PHE A 181 13.53 18.32 -4.15
CA PHE A 181 13.74 17.00 -4.75
C PHE A 181 15.23 16.63 -4.89
N PRO A 182 16.13 17.50 -5.40
CA PRO A 182 17.55 17.14 -5.54
C PRO A 182 18.22 16.83 -4.21
N SER A 183 17.88 17.59 -3.16
CA SER A 183 18.49 17.48 -1.83
C SER A 183 18.03 16.20 -1.14
N ILE A 184 16.74 15.86 -1.26
CA ILE A 184 16.18 14.62 -0.76
C ILE A 184 16.75 13.40 -1.50
N MET A 185 16.83 13.44 -2.83
CA MET A 185 17.40 12.33 -3.62
C MET A 185 18.89 12.11 -3.32
N LYS A 186 19.65 13.18 -3.08
CA LYS A 186 21.03 13.09 -2.61
C LYS A 186 21.11 12.39 -1.25
N LEU A 187 20.25 12.76 -0.30
CA LEU A 187 20.18 12.10 1.01
C LEU A 187 19.86 10.60 0.88
N ILE A 188 18.90 10.22 0.02
CA ILE A 188 18.58 8.81 -0.24
C ILE A 188 19.79 8.08 -0.83
N GLN A 189 20.51 8.70 -1.75
CA GLN A 189 21.70 8.10 -2.37
C GLN A 189 22.83 7.86 -1.37
N GLU A 190 23.00 8.75 -0.40
CA GLU A 190 24.02 8.69 0.65
C GLU A 190 23.58 7.87 1.88
N SER A 191 22.36 7.32 1.86
CA SER A 191 21.82 6.52 2.96
C SER A 191 22.45 5.13 3.02
N GLU A 192 23.04 4.78 4.16
CA GLU A 192 23.64 3.46 4.39
C GLU A 192 22.61 2.40 4.82
N SER A 193 21.52 2.83 5.48
CA SER A 193 20.45 1.96 5.95
C SER A 193 19.15 2.22 5.19
N TRP A 194 18.45 1.15 4.84
CA TRP A 194 17.14 1.18 4.19
C TRP A 194 16.04 1.76 5.09
N GLU A 195 16.18 1.67 6.42
CA GLU A 195 15.24 2.25 7.38
C GLU A 195 15.21 3.78 7.26
N ASN A 196 16.37 4.37 6.99
CA ASN A 196 16.52 5.82 6.86
C ASN A 196 16.00 6.36 5.51
N VAL A 197 15.67 5.49 4.55
CA VAL A 197 15.12 5.86 3.24
C VAL A 197 13.61 6.06 3.30
N PHE A 198 12.92 5.47 4.28
CA PHE A 198 11.45 5.54 4.41
C PHE A 198 10.92 6.98 4.46
N GLN A 199 11.41 7.78 5.42
CA GLN A 199 10.94 9.15 5.63
C GLN A 199 11.19 10.07 4.41
N PRO A 200 12.41 10.12 3.83
CA PRO A 200 12.66 10.90 2.62
C PRO A 200 11.77 10.50 1.43
N VAL A 201 11.53 9.20 1.22
CA VAL A 201 10.70 8.69 0.11
C VAL A 201 9.23 9.08 0.32
N VAL A 202 8.69 8.90 1.52
CA VAL A 202 7.30 9.29 1.83
C VAL A 202 7.11 10.81 1.71
N LEU A 203 8.12 11.62 2.09
CA LEU A 203 8.06 13.07 1.93
C LEU A 203 7.89 13.47 0.45
N ILE A 204 8.68 12.88 -0.46
CA ILE A 204 8.56 13.14 -1.90
C ILE A 204 7.17 12.77 -2.41
N SER A 205 6.62 11.64 -1.98
CA SER A 205 5.28 11.20 -2.37
C SER A 205 4.17 12.12 -1.88
N LEU A 206 4.24 12.59 -0.63
CA LEU A 206 3.28 13.56 -0.12
C LEU A 206 3.37 14.90 -0.88
N LEU A 207 4.58 15.34 -1.22
CA LEU A 207 4.80 16.52 -2.05
C LEU A 207 4.25 16.35 -3.47
N ALA A 208 4.41 15.17 -4.08
CA ALA A 208 3.85 14.85 -5.38
C ALA A 208 2.32 14.71 -5.38
N ASN A 209 1.70 14.46 -4.22
CA ASN A 209 0.24 14.33 -4.07
C ASN A 209 -0.45 15.62 -3.60
N TYR A 210 0.29 16.58 -3.05
CA TYR A 210 -0.27 17.85 -2.63
C TYR A 210 -0.87 18.59 -3.83
N ASN A 211 -2.19 18.79 -3.79
CA ASN A 211 -2.97 19.51 -4.80
C ASN A 211 -2.68 19.07 -6.26
N LYS A 212 -2.30 17.81 -6.47
CA LYS A 212 -1.91 17.28 -7.79
C LYS A 212 -3.03 17.31 -8.85
N PHE A 213 -4.28 17.44 -8.42
CA PHE A 213 -5.45 17.52 -9.31
C PHE A 213 -5.95 18.95 -9.50
N GLU A 214 -5.28 19.91 -8.89
CA GLU A 214 -5.67 21.33 -8.86
C GLU A 214 -4.69 22.16 -9.71
N PHE A 215 -3.42 21.75 -9.78
CA PHE A 215 -2.41 22.35 -10.64
C PHE A 215 -1.34 21.32 -11.06
N GLN A 216 -0.49 21.68 -12.02
CA GLN A 216 0.63 20.85 -12.44
C GLN A 216 1.71 20.79 -11.34
N ASN A 217 1.76 19.69 -10.61
CA ASN A 217 2.67 19.54 -9.48
C ASN A 217 4.12 19.33 -9.95
N PRO A 218 5.10 20.16 -9.50
CA PRO A 218 6.48 20.05 -9.96
C PRO A 218 7.18 18.76 -9.51
N TYR A 219 6.78 18.16 -8.38
CA TYR A 219 7.33 16.89 -7.91
C TYR A 219 6.88 15.71 -8.77
N GLN A 220 5.68 15.76 -9.38
CA GLN A 220 5.28 14.76 -10.37
C GLN A 220 6.17 14.82 -11.62
N LEU A 221 6.51 16.02 -12.09
CA LEU A 221 7.46 16.20 -13.20
C LEU A 221 8.84 15.68 -12.83
N ARG A 222 9.32 15.99 -11.62
CA ARG A 222 10.61 15.48 -11.11
C ARG A 222 10.65 13.95 -11.04
N LEU A 223 9.57 13.31 -10.58
CA LEU A 223 9.48 11.84 -10.56
C LEU A 223 9.54 11.25 -11.97
N ASN A 224 8.84 11.84 -12.93
CA ASN A 224 8.84 11.41 -14.33
C ASN A 224 10.23 11.53 -14.98
N ASP A 225 10.93 12.63 -14.72
CA ASP A 225 12.22 12.94 -15.35
C ASP A 225 13.42 12.31 -14.61
N PHE A 226 13.19 11.60 -13.51
CA PHE A 226 14.26 11.04 -12.68
C PHE A 226 14.90 9.80 -13.31
N VAL A 227 16.21 9.83 -13.54
CA VAL A 227 16.96 8.77 -14.25
C VAL A 227 18.15 8.18 -13.47
N ASN A 228 18.34 8.58 -12.20
CA ASN A 228 19.44 8.04 -11.37
C ASN A 228 19.10 6.61 -10.91
N GLU A 229 19.54 5.63 -11.69
CA GLU A 229 19.26 4.22 -11.48
C GLU A 229 19.79 3.67 -10.13
N PRO A 230 21.02 4.00 -9.66
CA PRO A 230 21.46 3.62 -8.31
C PRO A 230 20.48 4.07 -7.21
N THR A 231 20.04 5.33 -7.22
CA THR A 231 19.09 5.84 -6.24
C THR A 231 17.73 5.16 -6.37
N ILE A 232 17.25 4.91 -7.60
CA ILE A 232 16.01 4.15 -7.85
C ILE A 232 16.11 2.74 -7.23
N ARG A 233 17.23 2.05 -7.41
CA ARG A 233 17.46 0.72 -6.80
C ARG A 233 17.42 0.79 -5.27
N THR A 234 18.00 1.82 -4.66
CA THR A 234 17.92 2.06 -3.20
C THR A 234 16.47 2.26 -2.73
N VAL A 235 15.69 3.08 -3.45
CA VAL A 235 14.26 3.29 -3.15
C VAL A 235 13.48 1.98 -3.25
N ILE A 236 13.65 1.22 -4.34
CA ILE A 236 12.95 -0.05 -4.55
C ILE A 236 13.32 -1.07 -3.46
N ARG A 237 14.60 -1.19 -3.11
CA ARG A 237 15.05 -2.08 -2.01
C ARG A 237 14.43 -1.70 -0.68
N SER A 238 14.40 -0.41 -0.34
CA SER A 238 13.76 0.07 0.89
C SER A 238 12.26 -0.26 0.91
N ILE A 239 11.53 0.00 -0.18
CA ILE A 239 10.11 -0.37 -0.31
C ILE A 239 9.93 -1.88 -0.13
N GLY A 240 10.76 -2.70 -0.78
CA GLY A 240 10.71 -4.16 -0.66
C GLY A 240 10.87 -4.67 0.76
N LEU A 241 11.88 -4.16 1.48
CA LEU A 241 12.15 -4.52 2.88
C LEU A 241 11.03 -4.07 3.81
N ILE A 242 10.46 -2.88 3.60
CA ILE A 242 9.30 -2.41 4.36
C ILE A 242 8.08 -3.29 4.07
N CYS A 243 7.89 -3.73 2.82
CA CYS A 243 6.81 -4.66 2.46
C CYS A 243 6.97 -6.02 3.15
N ALA A 244 8.20 -6.55 3.19
CA ALA A 244 8.52 -7.78 3.91
C ALA A 244 8.20 -7.63 5.41
N LYS A 245 8.68 -6.55 6.05
CA LYS A 245 8.40 -6.26 7.46
C LYS A 245 6.90 -6.14 7.75
N ALA A 246 6.16 -5.38 6.92
CA ALA A 246 4.72 -5.20 7.07
C ALA A 246 3.95 -6.52 6.88
N ARG A 247 4.39 -7.39 5.98
CA ARG A 247 3.84 -8.75 5.86
C ARG A 247 4.13 -9.58 7.11
N ASP A 248 5.35 -9.52 7.61
CA ASP A 248 5.78 -10.30 8.78
C ASP A 248 4.98 -9.93 10.03
N GLU A 249 4.45 -8.70 10.13
CA GLU A 249 3.46 -8.30 11.15
C GLU A 249 2.17 -9.14 11.06
N TYR A 250 1.67 -9.42 9.85
CA TYR A 250 0.52 -10.31 9.67
C TYR A 250 0.86 -11.76 10.04
N VAL A 251 2.04 -12.24 9.62
CA VAL A 251 2.52 -13.61 9.93
C VAL A 251 2.80 -13.80 11.42
N ALA A 252 3.13 -12.73 12.14
CA ALA A 252 3.30 -12.74 13.59
C ALA A 252 1.96 -12.93 14.33
N VAL A 253 0.84 -12.46 13.75
CA VAL A 253 -0.50 -12.70 14.29
C VAL A 253 -0.93 -14.16 14.02
N GLN A 254 -0.69 -14.68 12.82
CA GLN A 254 -1.03 -16.06 12.47
C GLN A 254 -0.01 -16.60 11.47
N ASP A 255 0.66 -17.71 11.79
CA ASP A 255 1.50 -18.37 10.79
C ASP A 255 0.63 -19.13 9.80
N ASP A 256 0.84 -18.88 8.51
CA ASP A 256 0.02 -19.39 7.43
C ASP A 256 0.76 -20.39 6.52
N LEU A 257 1.96 -20.83 6.92
CA LEU A 257 2.62 -21.99 6.32
C LEU A 257 2.16 -23.30 6.97
N PRO A 258 1.95 -24.38 6.18
CA PRO A 258 1.64 -25.70 6.73
C PRO A 258 2.72 -26.20 7.70
N GLU A 259 2.31 -26.92 8.76
CA GLU A 259 3.20 -27.44 9.82
C GLU A 259 4.42 -28.23 9.29
N SER A 260 4.27 -28.92 8.14
CA SER A 260 5.36 -29.69 7.52
C SER A 260 6.49 -28.84 6.91
N TRP A 261 6.37 -27.50 6.87
CA TRP A 261 7.34 -26.60 6.23
C TRP A 261 8.21 -25.82 7.23
N THR A 262 7.89 -25.84 8.52
CA THR A 262 8.82 -25.38 9.55
C THR A 262 9.85 -26.50 9.77
N ILE A 263 10.99 -26.44 9.08
CA ILE A 263 12.10 -27.40 9.23
C ILE A 263 12.52 -27.57 10.72
N SER A 264 12.33 -26.51 11.52
CA SER A 264 12.54 -26.53 12.98
C SER A 264 11.49 -27.36 13.76
N SER A 265 10.23 -27.42 13.31
CA SER A 265 9.17 -28.16 14.02
C SER A 265 9.27 -29.67 13.78
N THR A 266 9.63 -30.09 12.57
CA THR A 266 9.80 -31.51 12.19
C THR A 266 11.04 -32.15 12.82
N LEU A 267 12.15 -31.41 12.98
CA LEU A 267 13.34 -31.89 13.70
C LEU A 267 13.10 -32.07 15.21
N ASN A 268 12.27 -31.22 15.81
CA ASN A 268 11.86 -31.35 17.21
C ASN A 268 10.88 -32.51 17.44
N MET A 269 9.98 -32.78 16.49
CA MET A 269 9.02 -33.89 16.60
C MET A 269 9.68 -35.28 16.44
N ILE A 270 10.81 -35.37 15.73
CA ILE A 270 11.58 -36.62 15.53
C ILE A 270 12.67 -36.80 16.61
N GLY A 271 12.76 -35.92 17.61
CA GLY A 271 13.71 -36.07 18.72
C GLY A 271 15.18 -35.79 18.34
N LEU A 272 15.42 -35.22 17.16
CA LEU A 272 16.75 -34.83 16.66
C LEU A 272 17.12 -33.38 17.03
N GLY A 273 16.20 -32.63 17.66
CA GLY A 273 16.43 -31.26 18.15
C GLY A 273 17.45 -31.12 19.28
N ALA A 274 17.96 -32.22 19.84
CA ALA A 274 18.96 -32.19 20.92
C ALA A 274 20.41 -31.94 20.45
N ILE A 275 20.67 -31.86 19.14
CA ILE A 275 22.03 -31.79 18.58
C ILE A 275 22.29 -30.49 17.79
N ALA A 276 21.29 -29.62 17.62
CA ALA A 276 21.49 -28.31 17.00
C ALA A 276 21.79 -27.24 18.06
N PRO A 277 22.91 -26.49 17.99
CA PRO A 277 23.15 -25.34 18.85
C PRO A 277 22.26 -24.18 18.40
N GLY A 278 21.02 -24.17 18.88
CA GLY A 278 20.04 -23.11 18.62
C GLY A 278 19.01 -23.11 19.74
N GLY A 279 18.80 -21.96 20.37
CA GLY A 279 17.92 -21.80 21.53
C GLY A 279 16.48 -22.30 21.27
N LYS A 280 15.77 -22.61 22.35
CA LYS A 280 14.34 -22.96 22.33
C LYS A 280 13.59 -21.97 21.46
N VAL A 281 12.98 -22.44 20.38
CA VAL A 281 12.08 -21.62 19.56
C VAL A 281 10.85 -21.34 20.42
N ASP A 282 10.66 -20.08 20.80
CA ASP A 282 9.45 -19.64 21.50
C ASP A 282 8.23 -20.02 20.66
N LYS A 283 7.29 -20.78 21.25
CA LYS A 283 6.02 -21.09 20.59
C LYS A 283 5.32 -19.77 20.31
N LYS A 284 5.13 -19.44 19.03
CA LYS A 284 4.31 -18.28 18.64
C LYS A 284 2.93 -18.38 19.31
N PRO A 285 2.40 -17.29 19.88
CA PRO A 285 1.08 -17.30 20.50
C PRO A 285 0.02 -17.67 19.47
N VAL A 286 -0.84 -18.63 19.81
CA VAL A 286 -2.04 -18.95 19.02
C VAL A 286 -3.18 -18.14 19.61
N TYR A 287 -3.64 -17.13 18.87
CA TYR A 287 -4.78 -16.30 19.26
C TYR A 287 -6.10 -16.98 18.88
N ASP A 288 -7.15 -16.74 19.65
CA ASP A 288 -8.51 -17.06 19.23
C ASP A 288 -8.94 -16.15 18.05
N ALA A 289 -10.03 -16.54 17.37
CA ALA A 289 -10.47 -15.85 16.16
C ALA A 289 -10.86 -14.38 16.37
N GLU A 290 -11.38 -14.02 17.56
CA GLU A 290 -11.79 -12.65 17.86
C GLU A 290 -10.57 -11.77 18.14
N THR A 291 -9.65 -12.26 18.98
CA THR A 291 -8.38 -11.57 19.24
C THR A 291 -7.54 -11.41 17.97
N ALA A 292 -7.40 -12.46 17.16
CA ALA A 292 -6.69 -12.38 15.89
C ALA A 292 -7.30 -11.33 14.96
N LYS A 293 -8.64 -11.29 14.86
CA LYS A 293 -9.35 -10.29 14.07
C LYS A 293 -9.08 -8.86 14.55
N GLN A 294 -9.08 -8.62 15.87
CA GLN A 294 -8.76 -7.31 16.44
C GLN A 294 -7.32 -6.88 16.12
N LEU A 295 -6.36 -7.80 16.20
CA LEU A 295 -4.97 -7.54 15.81
C LEU A 295 -4.85 -7.23 14.31
N PHE A 296 -5.50 -8.01 13.45
CA PHE A 296 -5.52 -7.75 12.01
C PHE A 296 -6.16 -6.42 11.63
N THR A 297 -7.16 -5.93 12.39
CA THR A 297 -7.76 -4.60 12.17
C THR A 297 -6.75 -3.46 12.40
N GLN A 298 -5.71 -3.67 13.21
CA GLN A 298 -4.65 -2.69 13.43
C GLN A 298 -3.57 -2.71 12.34
N LEU A 299 -3.58 -3.73 11.48
CA LEU A 299 -2.63 -3.88 10.38
C LEU A 299 -3.17 -3.29 9.06
N PRO A 300 -2.29 -2.85 8.14
CA PRO A 300 -0.82 -2.92 8.22
C PRO A 300 -0.21 -1.90 9.19
N GLY A 301 1.05 -2.01 9.61
CA GLY A 301 1.72 -0.94 10.36
C GLY A 301 1.79 0.39 9.60
N LYS A 302 2.16 1.48 10.30
CA LYS A 302 2.22 2.86 9.75
C LYS A 302 3.22 3.02 8.60
N SER A 303 4.21 2.12 8.52
CA SER A 303 5.16 2.07 7.40
C SER A 303 4.50 1.73 6.06
N ALA A 304 3.24 1.27 6.04
CA ALA A 304 2.44 1.13 4.83
C ALA A 304 2.26 2.45 4.06
N ALA A 305 2.51 3.61 4.70
CA ALA A 305 2.64 4.91 4.03
C ALA A 305 3.57 4.88 2.80
N VAL A 306 4.59 4.00 2.77
CA VAL A 306 5.51 3.84 1.64
C VAL A 306 4.83 3.35 0.36
N LEU A 307 3.66 2.72 0.46
CA LEU A 307 2.91 2.22 -0.71
C LEU A 307 2.40 3.37 -1.60
N LEU A 308 2.25 4.59 -1.06
CA LEU A 308 2.00 5.78 -1.88
C LEU A 308 3.19 6.10 -2.78
N ALA A 309 4.41 5.94 -2.28
CA ALA A 309 5.60 6.08 -3.10
C ALA A 309 5.70 5.02 -4.18
N MET A 310 5.39 3.77 -3.84
CA MET A 310 5.31 2.71 -4.84
C MET A 310 4.35 3.09 -5.97
N TYR A 311 3.18 3.64 -5.65
CA TYR A 311 2.23 4.14 -6.64
C TYR A 311 2.77 5.32 -7.45
N ASP A 312 3.24 6.39 -6.81
CA ASP A 312 3.67 7.60 -7.50
C ASP A 312 4.85 7.33 -8.45
N PHE A 313 5.84 6.56 -8.01
CA PHE A 313 6.96 6.14 -8.85
C PHE A 313 6.50 5.23 -9.99
N SER A 314 5.61 4.26 -9.73
CA SER A 314 5.14 3.35 -10.78
C SER A 314 4.29 4.07 -11.83
N HIS A 315 3.52 5.08 -11.41
CA HIS A 315 2.71 5.89 -12.32
C HIS A 315 3.56 6.86 -13.15
N ALA A 316 4.53 7.52 -12.53
CA ALA A 316 5.31 8.57 -13.18
C ALA A 316 6.54 8.04 -13.95
N ASN A 317 7.19 6.95 -13.50
CA ASN A 317 8.55 6.61 -13.92
C ASN A 317 8.66 5.18 -14.48
N LYS A 318 8.81 5.06 -15.81
CA LYS A 318 8.99 3.76 -16.47
C LYS A 318 10.29 3.05 -16.11
N LEU A 319 11.36 3.80 -15.86
CA LEU A 319 12.65 3.22 -15.44
C LEU A 319 12.52 2.55 -14.07
N PHE A 320 11.77 3.16 -13.14
CA PHE A 320 11.42 2.56 -11.85
C PHE A 320 10.71 1.22 -12.05
N CYS A 321 9.65 1.19 -12.87
CA CYS A 321 8.89 -0.04 -13.15
C CYS A 321 9.77 -1.14 -13.77
N PHE A 322 10.66 -0.79 -14.70
CA PHE A 322 11.58 -1.77 -15.29
C PHE A 322 12.64 -2.26 -14.30
N THR A 323 13.19 -1.34 -13.49
CA THR A 323 14.22 -1.65 -12.48
C THR A 323 13.65 -2.55 -11.39
N LEU A 324 12.38 -2.34 -11.01
CA LEU A 324 11.67 -3.16 -10.04
C LEU A 324 11.75 -4.67 -10.37
N PHE A 325 11.52 -5.05 -11.64
CA PHE A 325 11.64 -6.43 -12.11
C PHE A 325 13.05 -6.81 -12.61
N SER A 326 14.07 -5.97 -12.38
CA SER A 326 15.45 -6.21 -12.79
C SER A 326 16.41 -6.38 -11.61
N ILE A 327 15.93 -6.23 -10.37
CA ILE A 327 16.74 -6.44 -9.17
C ILE A 327 16.92 -7.94 -8.94
N SER A 328 18.17 -8.40 -9.02
CA SER A 328 18.57 -9.77 -8.74
C SER A 328 18.33 -10.13 -7.26
N PRO A 329 18.05 -11.41 -6.96
CA PRO A 329 17.99 -11.88 -5.58
C PRO A 329 19.36 -11.72 -4.91
N GLU A 330 19.36 -11.23 -3.68
CA GLU A 330 20.54 -11.20 -2.81
C GLU A 330 20.42 -12.34 -1.80
N LYS A 331 21.57 -12.83 -1.29
CA LYS A 331 21.56 -13.94 -0.35
C LYS A 331 20.79 -13.54 0.92
N ASP A 332 19.84 -14.37 1.32
CA ASP A 332 18.99 -14.17 2.51
C ASP A 332 18.10 -12.91 2.48
N ILE A 333 17.97 -12.25 1.32
CA ILE A 333 17.10 -11.07 1.13
C ILE A 333 16.12 -11.35 -0.01
N GLU A 334 14.83 -11.29 0.30
CA GLU A 334 13.78 -11.43 -0.70
C GLU A 334 13.86 -10.31 -1.75
N GLN A 335 13.56 -10.65 -3.00
CA GLN A 335 13.46 -9.64 -4.05
C GLN A 335 12.34 -8.64 -3.72
N PRO A 336 12.54 -7.33 -3.95
CA PRO A 336 11.54 -6.31 -3.61
C PRO A 336 10.16 -6.56 -4.23
N VAL A 337 10.11 -7.08 -5.46
CA VAL A 337 8.87 -7.47 -6.14
C VAL A 337 8.17 -8.61 -5.41
N SER A 338 8.92 -9.62 -4.96
CA SER A 338 8.34 -10.75 -4.23
C SER A 338 7.73 -10.28 -2.92
N SER A 339 8.45 -9.45 -2.14
CA SER A 339 7.93 -8.89 -0.89
C SER A 339 6.71 -7.98 -1.11
N TYR A 340 6.71 -7.18 -2.17
CA TYR A 340 5.58 -6.33 -2.55
C TYR A 340 4.32 -7.13 -2.95
N LEU A 341 4.49 -8.13 -3.82
CA LEU A 341 3.42 -9.05 -4.23
C LEU A 341 2.89 -9.84 -3.03
N SER A 342 3.81 -10.29 -2.17
CA SER A 342 3.49 -10.97 -0.93
C SER A 342 2.59 -10.11 -0.06
N LEU A 343 3.03 -8.91 0.34
CA LEU A 343 2.21 -7.98 1.13
C LEU A 343 0.85 -7.68 0.48
N THR A 344 0.80 -7.55 -0.84
CA THR A 344 -0.46 -7.30 -1.58
C THR A 344 -1.48 -8.41 -1.33
N SER A 345 -1.05 -9.68 -1.26
CA SER A 345 -1.96 -10.79 -0.91
C SER A 345 -2.54 -10.68 0.50
N TYR A 346 -1.74 -10.24 1.49
CA TYR A 346 -2.19 -10.05 2.87
C TYR A 346 -3.16 -8.87 2.98
N LEU A 347 -2.86 -7.75 2.30
CA LEU A 347 -3.73 -6.58 2.24
C LEU A 347 -5.08 -6.93 1.61
N LEU A 348 -5.11 -7.68 0.51
CA LEU A 348 -6.36 -8.08 -0.13
C LEU A 348 -7.17 -9.02 0.76
N GLN A 349 -6.53 -10.00 1.41
CA GLN A 349 -7.24 -10.90 2.30
C GLN A 349 -7.74 -10.19 3.57
N HIS A 350 -7.22 -9.03 3.94
CA HIS A 350 -7.66 -8.30 5.14
C HIS A 350 -8.33 -6.94 4.83
N ALA A 351 -8.52 -6.61 3.55
CA ALA A 351 -9.02 -5.31 3.08
C ALA A 351 -10.32 -4.89 3.76
N TYR A 352 -11.21 -5.85 4.03
CA TYR A 352 -12.52 -5.60 4.63
C TYR A 352 -12.50 -5.16 6.10
N LEU A 353 -11.36 -5.29 6.80
CA LEU A 353 -11.28 -5.05 8.25
C LEU A 353 -11.21 -3.57 8.61
N SER A 354 -10.66 -2.73 7.72
CA SER A 354 -10.56 -1.29 7.95
C SER A 354 -10.49 -0.54 6.62
N HIS A 355 -11.00 0.70 6.59
CA HIS A 355 -10.87 1.59 5.43
C HIS A 355 -9.41 1.79 5.03
N ARG A 356 -8.52 1.88 6.03
CA ARG A 356 -7.08 1.99 5.83
C ARG A 356 -6.50 0.78 5.08
N SER A 357 -6.83 -0.44 5.48
CA SER A 357 -6.42 -1.65 4.75
C SER A 357 -7.04 -1.70 3.35
N THR A 358 -8.30 -1.27 3.20
CA THR A 358 -8.95 -1.17 1.88
C THR A 358 -8.20 -0.21 0.95
N TYR A 359 -7.80 0.97 1.45
CA TYR A 359 -7.08 1.97 0.65
C TYR A 359 -5.71 1.47 0.22
N TYR A 360 -4.93 0.83 1.10
CA TYR A 360 -3.64 0.25 0.70
C TYR A 360 -3.79 -0.92 -0.27
N ALA A 361 -4.85 -1.73 -0.13
CA ALA A 361 -5.16 -2.78 -1.11
C ALA A 361 -5.45 -2.20 -2.49
N HIS A 362 -6.29 -1.16 -2.58
CA HIS A 362 -6.58 -0.49 -3.86
C HIS A 362 -5.34 0.14 -4.49
N LEU A 363 -4.51 0.79 -3.68
CA LEU A 363 -3.28 1.42 -4.15
C LEU A 363 -2.34 0.38 -4.78
N ASN A 364 -2.23 -0.80 -4.16
CA ASN A 364 -1.45 -1.89 -4.72
C ASN A 364 -2.06 -2.49 -5.99
N LEU A 365 -3.39 -2.61 -6.06
CA LEU A 365 -4.07 -3.03 -7.29
C LEU A 365 -3.86 -2.01 -8.42
N MET A 366 -3.85 -0.71 -8.14
CA MET A 366 -3.56 0.31 -9.15
C MET A 366 -2.13 0.20 -9.69
N VAL A 367 -1.15 -0.05 -8.82
CA VAL A 367 0.23 -0.35 -9.24
C VAL A 367 0.27 -1.59 -10.14
N LEU A 368 -0.34 -2.71 -9.71
CA LEU A 368 -0.37 -3.93 -10.53
C LEU A 368 -1.06 -3.72 -11.89
N ARG A 369 -2.12 -2.89 -11.92
CA ARG A 369 -2.76 -2.48 -13.17
C ARG A 369 -1.80 -1.67 -14.05
N LEU A 370 -1.09 -0.69 -13.51
CA LEU A 370 -0.10 0.09 -14.27
C LEU A 370 1.00 -0.80 -14.85
N LEU A 371 1.50 -1.76 -14.06
CA LEU A 371 2.56 -2.68 -14.48
C LEU A 371 2.10 -3.65 -15.58
N ILE A 372 0.87 -4.18 -15.48
CA ILE A 372 0.34 -5.13 -16.48
C ILE A 372 -0.09 -4.43 -17.79
N GLU A 373 -0.34 -3.12 -17.78
CA GLU A 373 -0.65 -2.37 -18.99
C GLU A 373 0.58 -2.13 -19.89
N ASP A 374 1.79 -2.26 -19.36
CA ASP A 374 3.04 -2.16 -20.13
C ASP A 374 3.44 -3.52 -20.73
N ASN A 375 3.44 -3.60 -22.06
CA ASN A 375 3.78 -4.83 -22.80
C ASN A 375 5.21 -5.34 -22.54
N ALA A 376 6.18 -4.45 -22.28
CA ALA A 376 7.56 -4.85 -22.02
C ALA A 376 7.69 -5.49 -20.63
N ILE A 377 6.96 -4.93 -19.65
CA ILE A 377 6.87 -5.52 -18.30
C ILE A 377 6.14 -6.86 -18.37
N CYS A 378 4.97 -6.91 -19.02
CA CYS A 378 4.23 -8.15 -19.24
C CYS A 378 5.09 -9.26 -19.84
N LYS A 379 5.88 -8.93 -20.88
CA LYS A 379 6.83 -9.87 -21.48
C LYS A 379 7.82 -10.42 -20.48
N ARG A 380 8.40 -9.54 -19.65
CA ARG A 380 9.38 -9.91 -18.64
C ARG A 380 8.76 -10.79 -17.56
N ILE A 381 7.64 -10.39 -16.95
CA ILE A 381 7.02 -11.15 -15.84
C ILE A 381 6.40 -12.47 -16.28
N SER A 382 6.18 -12.66 -17.59
CA SER A 382 5.70 -13.91 -18.17
C SER A 382 6.84 -14.81 -18.65
N SER A 383 8.09 -14.34 -18.64
CA SER A 383 9.24 -15.11 -19.10
C SER A 383 9.87 -15.94 -17.96
N ASP A 384 10.66 -16.93 -18.36
CA ASP A 384 11.42 -17.78 -17.45
C ASP A 384 12.50 -17.01 -16.64
N GLU A 385 12.94 -15.84 -17.11
CA GLU A 385 13.90 -14.98 -16.41
C GLU A 385 13.30 -14.33 -15.16
N SER A 386 11.96 -14.28 -15.06
CA SER A 386 11.24 -13.71 -13.92
C SER A 386 10.83 -14.74 -12.88
N LYS A 387 11.37 -15.97 -12.97
CA LYS A 387 11.04 -17.04 -12.04
C LYS A 387 11.45 -16.64 -10.62
N MET A 388 10.49 -16.67 -9.71
CA MET A 388 10.72 -16.43 -8.29
C MET A 388 9.69 -17.17 -7.43
N THR A 389 9.96 -17.24 -6.12
CA THR A 389 8.97 -17.67 -5.14
C THR A 389 8.34 -16.44 -4.48
N VAL A 390 7.01 -16.50 -4.27
CA VAL A 390 6.25 -15.46 -3.58
C VAL A 390 5.41 -16.13 -2.50
N ARG A 391 5.60 -15.71 -1.23
CA ARG A 391 4.74 -16.14 -0.13
C ARG A 391 3.38 -15.46 -0.27
N LEU A 392 2.32 -16.23 -0.46
CA LEU A 392 0.96 -15.70 -0.50
C LEU A 392 0.26 -15.91 0.84
N CYS A 393 -0.64 -15.01 1.18
CA CYS A 393 -1.43 -15.05 2.39
C CYS A 393 -2.37 -16.26 2.39
N ARG A 394 -2.30 -17.09 3.44
CA ARG A 394 -3.12 -18.30 3.61
C ARG A 394 -3.84 -18.32 4.96
N HIS A 395 -4.29 -17.17 5.43
CA HIS A 395 -5.00 -17.06 6.71
C HIS A 395 -6.44 -17.60 6.66
N ARG A 396 -7.06 -17.65 5.47
CA ARG A 396 -8.45 -18.10 5.28
C ARG A 396 -8.58 -19.08 4.12
N ALA A 397 -9.41 -20.10 4.33
CA ALA A 397 -9.81 -21.04 3.28
C ALA A 397 -10.87 -20.39 2.34
N PRO A 398 -11.02 -20.88 1.09
CA PRO A 398 -10.24 -21.94 0.44
C PRO A 398 -8.83 -21.49 0.11
N PHE A 399 -7.89 -22.45 0.03
CA PHE A 399 -6.49 -22.16 -0.29
C PHE A 399 -6.14 -22.59 -1.71
N LEU A 400 -5.42 -21.74 -2.44
CA LEU A 400 -4.81 -22.13 -3.71
C LEU A 400 -3.73 -23.20 -3.51
N PRO A 401 -3.38 -23.97 -4.56
CA PRO A 401 -2.27 -24.91 -4.51
C PRO A 401 -0.97 -24.24 -4.05
N LEU A 402 -0.25 -24.88 -3.13
CA LEU A 402 1.01 -24.33 -2.62
C LEU A 402 2.08 -24.38 -3.73
N ALA A 403 2.61 -23.22 -4.09
CA ALA A 403 3.71 -23.11 -5.03
C ALA A 403 5.03 -23.54 -4.37
N LYS A 404 5.53 -24.71 -4.75
CA LYS A 404 6.79 -25.28 -4.19
C LYS A 404 8.04 -24.89 -4.98
N LEU A 405 7.88 -24.51 -6.24
CA LEU A 405 8.96 -24.21 -7.17
C LEU A 405 8.86 -22.74 -7.60
N GLU A 406 9.96 -22.21 -8.11
CA GLU A 406 9.97 -20.90 -8.75
C GLU A 406 9.07 -20.90 -9.99
N ARG A 407 8.28 -19.85 -10.14
CA ARG A 407 7.31 -19.68 -11.24
C ARG A 407 7.50 -18.30 -11.84
N PRO A 408 7.19 -18.11 -13.14
CA PRO A 408 7.12 -16.76 -13.72
C PRO A 408 6.29 -15.84 -12.84
N THR A 409 6.75 -14.59 -12.66
CA THR A 409 6.14 -13.67 -11.70
C THR A 409 4.65 -13.42 -11.97
N ILE A 410 4.23 -13.48 -13.23
CA ILE A 410 2.82 -13.37 -13.63
C ILE A 410 1.92 -14.41 -12.94
N CYS A 411 2.42 -15.60 -12.64
CA CYS A 411 1.64 -16.62 -11.91
C CYS A 411 1.27 -16.15 -10.50
N ALA A 412 2.18 -15.45 -9.80
CA ALA A 412 1.88 -14.87 -8.50
C ALA A 412 0.86 -13.72 -8.62
N VAL A 413 0.94 -12.91 -9.68
CA VAL A 413 -0.08 -11.87 -9.95
C VAL A 413 -1.46 -12.49 -10.14
N LEU A 414 -1.57 -13.58 -10.93
CA LEU A 414 -2.82 -14.31 -11.11
C LEU A 414 -3.36 -14.86 -9.78
N ASP A 415 -2.51 -15.48 -8.96
CA ASP A 415 -2.90 -16.00 -7.64
C ASP A 415 -3.46 -14.90 -6.74
N ILE A 416 -2.78 -13.74 -6.66
CA ILE A 416 -3.18 -12.62 -5.82
C ILE A 416 -4.56 -12.08 -6.22
N MET A 417 -4.85 -11.99 -7.52
CA MET A 417 -6.17 -11.57 -8.00
C MET A 417 -7.24 -12.61 -7.66
N ILE A 418 -6.95 -13.90 -7.83
CA ILE A 418 -7.89 -14.99 -7.56
C ILE A 418 -8.18 -15.12 -6.07
N ASP A 419 -7.17 -15.07 -5.20
CA ASP A 419 -7.35 -15.03 -3.74
C ASP A 419 -8.13 -13.77 -3.33
N GLY A 420 -7.83 -12.61 -3.92
CA GLY A 420 -8.56 -11.36 -3.71
C GLY A 420 -10.06 -11.51 -4.00
N ILE A 421 -10.42 -12.17 -5.11
CA ILE A 421 -11.82 -12.47 -5.49
C ILE A 421 -12.44 -13.47 -4.51
N ASN A 422 -11.72 -14.51 -4.10
CA ASN A 422 -12.27 -15.60 -3.28
C ASN A 422 -12.54 -15.19 -1.83
N HIS A 423 -11.72 -14.32 -1.23
CA HIS A 423 -11.79 -14.05 0.22
C HIS A 423 -12.56 -12.79 0.61
N ASN A 424 -13.05 -12.01 -0.35
CA ASN A 424 -13.77 -10.75 -0.10
C ASN A 424 -15.27 -10.80 -0.41
N LEU A 425 -15.85 -12.00 -0.64
CA LEU A 425 -17.23 -12.15 -1.07
C LEU A 425 -18.19 -11.81 0.10
N LYS A 426 -18.88 -10.67 -0.02
CA LYS A 426 -19.79 -10.14 1.00
C LYS A 426 -21.00 -9.48 0.36
N LYS A 427 -22.12 -9.45 1.07
CA LYS A 427 -23.36 -8.78 0.63
C LYS A 427 -23.18 -7.27 0.40
N LYS A 428 -22.25 -6.63 1.11
CA LYS A 428 -21.76 -5.28 0.81
C LYS A 428 -20.40 -5.40 0.13
N LEU A 429 -20.45 -5.56 -1.19
CA LEU A 429 -19.26 -5.78 -1.99
C LEU A 429 -18.51 -4.47 -2.24
N ASP A 430 -17.18 -4.53 -2.22
CA ASP A 430 -16.36 -3.45 -2.75
C ASP A 430 -16.22 -3.62 -4.27
N VAL A 431 -17.15 -3.06 -5.03
CA VAL A 431 -17.24 -3.26 -6.49
C VAL A 431 -15.97 -2.81 -7.21
N ASN A 432 -15.32 -1.75 -6.73
CA ASN A 432 -14.10 -1.21 -7.34
C ASN A 432 -12.90 -2.15 -7.16
N LEU A 433 -12.74 -2.74 -5.97
CA LEU A 433 -11.69 -3.73 -5.72
C LEU A 433 -11.81 -4.92 -6.69
N TYR A 434 -13.02 -5.44 -6.89
CA TYR A 434 -13.24 -6.56 -7.80
C TYR A 434 -13.05 -6.17 -9.26
N THR A 435 -13.47 -4.96 -9.63
CA THR A 435 -13.27 -4.40 -10.96
C THR A 435 -11.78 -4.28 -11.29
N LEU A 436 -10.95 -3.85 -10.33
CA LEU A 436 -9.50 -3.82 -10.48
C LEU A 436 -8.92 -5.23 -10.61
N CYS A 437 -9.33 -6.19 -9.76
CA CYS A 437 -8.85 -7.57 -9.86
C CYS A 437 -9.17 -8.19 -11.22
N LEU A 438 -10.41 -8.11 -11.68
CA LEU A 438 -10.81 -8.64 -12.99
C LEU A 438 -10.16 -7.88 -14.14
N GLY A 439 -10.00 -6.56 -14.02
CA GLY A 439 -9.31 -5.75 -15.02
C GLY A 439 -7.83 -6.14 -15.19
N ILE A 440 -7.14 -6.47 -14.09
CA ILE A 440 -5.76 -6.98 -14.12
C ILE A 440 -5.73 -8.38 -14.77
N LEU A 441 -6.65 -9.27 -14.37
CA LEU A 441 -6.77 -10.60 -14.98
C LEU A 441 -7.03 -10.51 -16.48
N LEU A 442 -7.96 -9.66 -16.91
CA LEU A 442 -8.27 -9.44 -18.32
C LEU A 442 -7.02 -9.03 -19.11
N ARG A 443 -6.28 -8.03 -18.62
CA ARG A 443 -5.04 -7.57 -19.28
C ARG A 443 -3.98 -8.66 -19.35
N ALA A 444 -3.80 -9.43 -18.27
CA ALA A 444 -2.87 -10.55 -18.23
C ALA A 444 -3.25 -11.63 -19.25
N ILE A 445 -4.52 -12.06 -19.27
CA ILE A 445 -5.00 -13.09 -20.21
C ILE A 445 -4.93 -12.58 -21.67
N SER A 446 -5.32 -11.32 -21.93
CA SER A 446 -5.18 -10.70 -23.25
C SER A 446 -3.72 -10.67 -23.73
N TYR A 447 -2.77 -10.41 -22.82
CA TYR A 447 -1.35 -10.47 -23.17
C TYR A 447 -0.88 -11.89 -23.48
N LEU A 448 -1.18 -12.86 -22.61
CA LEU A 448 -0.77 -14.26 -22.78
C LEU A 448 -1.36 -14.86 -24.07
N SER A 449 -2.62 -14.55 -24.35
CA SER A 449 -3.31 -14.93 -25.58
C SER A 449 -2.60 -14.37 -26.83
N ARG A 450 -2.41 -13.04 -26.91
CA ARG A 450 -1.77 -12.39 -28.07
C ARG A 450 -0.32 -12.82 -28.27
N SER A 451 0.39 -13.13 -27.19
CA SER A 451 1.78 -13.60 -27.24
C SER A 451 1.93 -15.11 -27.43
N ASN A 452 0.83 -15.87 -27.42
CA ASN A 452 0.81 -17.33 -27.36
C ASN A 452 1.69 -17.92 -26.23
N THR A 453 1.73 -17.22 -25.09
CA THR A 453 2.53 -17.63 -23.93
C THR A 453 1.72 -18.62 -23.09
N ARG A 454 2.12 -19.89 -23.14
CA ARG A 454 1.45 -20.97 -22.39
C ARG A 454 2.06 -21.15 -21.01
N LEU A 455 1.30 -20.84 -19.97
CA LEU A 455 1.76 -20.94 -18.58
C LEU A 455 1.39 -22.28 -17.95
N THR A 456 2.37 -22.91 -17.29
CA THR A 456 2.12 -24.03 -16.37
C THR A 456 1.56 -23.47 -15.07
N TYR A 457 0.23 -23.42 -14.99
CA TYR A 457 -0.52 -22.80 -13.89
C TYR A 457 -1.75 -23.64 -13.55
N HIS A 458 -2.32 -23.43 -12.36
CA HIS A 458 -3.50 -24.16 -11.90
C HIS A 458 -4.81 -23.58 -12.48
N TRP A 459 -4.93 -23.58 -13.81
CA TRP A 459 -6.07 -23.02 -14.55
C TRP A 459 -7.45 -23.50 -14.07
N HIS A 460 -7.52 -24.72 -13.52
CA HIS A 460 -8.73 -25.23 -12.88
C HIS A 460 -9.29 -24.30 -11.80
N GLU A 461 -8.45 -23.84 -10.86
CA GLU A 461 -8.87 -22.95 -9.76
C GLU A 461 -9.18 -21.53 -10.26
N PHE A 462 -8.48 -21.08 -11.31
CA PHE A 462 -8.75 -19.79 -11.94
C PHE A 462 -10.19 -19.73 -12.45
N PHE A 463 -10.59 -20.69 -13.30
CA PHE A 463 -11.95 -20.72 -13.85
C PHE A 463 -13.00 -21.04 -12.80
N ARG A 464 -12.67 -21.90 -11.82
CA ARG A 464 -13.54 -22.18 -10.67
C ARG A 464 -13.87 -20.90 -9.91
N SER A 465 -12.88 -20.03 -9.66
CA SER A 465 -13.05 -18.79 -8.90
C SER A 465 -13.91 -17.77 -9.66
N LEU A 466 -13.69 -17.61 -10.98
CA LEU A 466 -14.51 -16.73 -11.81
C LEU A 466 -15.98 -17.17 -11.87
N LEU A 467 -16.23 -18.47 -12.06
CA LEU A 467 -17.60 -18.99 -12.07
C LEU A 467 -18.25 -18.99 -10.68
N SER A 468 -17.45 -19.14 -9.62
CA SER A 468 -17.91 -18.94 -8.24
C SER A 468 -18.33 -17.50 -7.99
N LEU A 469 -17.61 -16.51 -8.55
CA LEU A 469 -18.01 -15.11 -8.50
C LEU A 469 -19.34 -14.90 -9.22
N VAL A 470 -19.50 -15.42 -10.44
CA VAL A 470 -20.79 -15.36 -11.17
C VAL A 470 -21.91 -15.96 -10.32
N ARG A 471 -21.70 -17.16 -9.77
CA ARG A 471 -22.69 -17.82 -8.88
C ARG A 471 -23.03 -16.97 -7.67
N PHE A 472 -22.05 -16.33 -7.04
CA PHE A 472 -22.27 -15.44 -5.90
C PHE A 472 -23.14 -14.23 -6.30
N LEU A 473 -22.79 -13.55 -7.39
CA LEU A 473 -23.54 -12.40 -7.91
C LEU A 473 -24.99 -12.79 -8.28
N THR A 474 -25.20 -13.96 -8.89
CA THR A 474 -26.54 -14.49 -9.19
C THR A 474 -27.33 -14.83 -7.92
N THR A 475 -26.68 -15.42 -6.91
CA THR A 475 -27.36 -15.88 -5.69
C THR A 475 -27.79 -14.70 -4.80
N TYR A 476 -26.95 -13.67 -4.72
CA TYR A 476 -27.18 -12.50 -3.87
C TYR A 476 -27.59 -11.25 -4.68
N THR A 477 -28.19 -11.42 -5.86
CA THR A 477 -28.60 -10.32 -6.74
C THR A 477 -29.42 -9.25 -6.00
N SER A 478 -30.33 -9.65 -5.11
CA SER A 478 -31.17 -8.70 -4.35
C SER A 478 -30.36 -7.75 -3.46
N ASP A 479 -29.20 -8.20 -2.96
CA ASP A 479 -28.31 -7.39 -2.11
C ASP A 479 -27.32 -6.55 -2.95
N LEU A 480 -27.05 -6.94 -4.21
CA LEU A 480 -25.90 -6.45 -4.98
C LEU A 480 -26.26 -5.61 -6.21
N LYS A 481 -27.41 -5.84 -6.85
CA LYS A 481 -27.76 -5.23 -8.15
C LYS A 481 -27.86 -3.70 -8.14
N ASP A 482 -28.05 -3.10 -6.96
CA ASP A 482 -28.22 -1.66 -6.79
C ASP A 482 -26.91 -0.98 -6.32
N LEU A 483 -25.81 -1.73 -6.21
CA LEU A 483 -24.50 -1.18 -5.89
C LEU A 483 -23.96 -0.34 -7.05
N GLU A 484 -23.27 0.75 -6.71
CA GLU A 484 -22.63 1.62 -7.71
C GLU A 484 -21.62 0.84 -8.55
N HIS A 485 -21.65 1.06 -9.87
CA HIS A 485 -20.78 0.41 -10.86
C HIS A 485 -20.87 -1.13 -10.95
N ILE A 486 -21.91 -1.76 -10.39
CA ILE A 486 -22.06 -3.23 -10.45
C ILE A 486 -22.13 -3.77 -11.88
N ASP A 487 -22.71 -3.00 -12.81
CA ASP A 487 -22.76 -3.33 -14.24
C ASP A 487 -21.37 -3.55 -14.81
N THR A 488 -20.40 -2.71 -14.45
CA THR A 488 -19.02 -2.81 -14.90
C THR A 488 -18.37 -4.10 -14.38
N LEU A 489 -18.63 -4.48 -13.13
CA LEU A 489 -18.14 -5.74 -12.57
C LEU A 489 -18.73 -6.95 -13.29
N VAL A 490 -20.05 -6.93 -13.53
CA VAL A 490 -20.77 -7.98 -14.24
C VAL A 490 -20.25 -8.14 -15.67
N ASP A 491 -20.05 -7.05 -16.39
CA ASP A 491 -19.53 -7.08 -17.75
C ASP A 491 -18.07 -7.60 -17.77
N HIS A 492 -17.22 -7.19 -16.83
CA HIS A 492 -15.82 -7.67 -16.75
C HIS A 492 -15.71 -9.18 -16.50
N VAL A 493 -16.49 -9.76 -15.58
CA VAL A 493 -16.39 -11.20 -15.29
C VAL A 493 -16.85 -12.03 -16.49
N VAL A 494 -17.89 -11.59 -17.18
CA VAL A 494 -18.40 -12.24 -18.38
C VAL A 494 -17.39 -12.16 -19.51
N ASN A 495 -16.85 -10.97 -19.78
CA ASN A 495 -15.88 -10.75 -20.84
C ASN A 495 -14.60 -11.55 -20.61
N LEU A 496 -14.12 -11.67 -19.36
CA LEU A 496 -12.95 -12.47 -19.04
C LEU A 496 -13.16 -13.97 -19.30
N ILE A 497 -14.33 -14.51 -18.94
CA ILE A 497 -14.66 -15.92 -19.19
C ILE A 497 -14.83 -16.13 -20.71
N ALA A 498 -15.51 -15.22 -21.41
CA ALA A 498 -15.71 -15.29 -22.86
C ALA A 498 -14.37 -15.23 -23.61
N LEU A 499 -13.48 -14.30 -23.25
CA LEU A 499 -12.13 -14.22 -23.80
C LEU A 499 -11.36 -15.52 -23.60
N SER A 500 -11.45 -16.10 -22.39
CA SER A 500 -10.79 -17.36 -22.07
C SER A 500 -11.34 -18.53 -22.91
N LEU A 501 -12.64 -18.52 -23.21
CA LEU A 501 -13.30 -19.52 -24.05
C LEU A 501 -12.91 -19.38 -25.53
N SER A 502 -12.81 -18.14 -26.02
CA SER A 502 -12.52 -17.87 -27.42
C SER A 502 -11.03 -17.99 -27.76
N ALA A 503 -10.15 -17.69 -26.80
CA ALA A 503 -8.71 -17.61 -27.04
C ALA A 503 -7.89 -18.57 -26.15
N GLY A 504 -8.55 -19.54 -25.51
CA GLY A 504 -7.93 -20.48 -24.57
C GLY A 504 -6.75 -21.25 -25.18
N GLU A 505 -6.81 -21.61 -26.46
CA GLU A 505 -5.74 -22.33 -27.16
C GLU A 505 -4.40 -21.58 -27.20
N GLY A 506 -4.44 -20.25 -27.13
CA GLY A 506 -3.26 -19.39 -27.16
C GLY A 506 -2.44 -19.44 -25.88
N PHE A 507 -3.08 -19.60 -24.71
CA PHE A 507 -2.41 -19.47 -23.41
C PHE A 507 -2.55 -20.67 -22.48
N LEU A 508 -3.46 -21.60 -22.75
CA LEU A 508 -3.59 -22.83 -21.97
C LEU A 508 -2.52 -23.85 -22.37
N PRO A 509 -1.88 -24.53 -21.40
CA PRO A 509 -0.74 -25.39 -21.67
C PRO A 509 -1.11 -26.73 -22.32
N THR A 510 -2.35 -27.20 -22.13
CA THR A 510 -2.80 -28.52 -22.61
C THR A 510 -4.26 -28.48 -23.06
N PRO A 511 -4.67 -29.36 -24.00
CA PRO A 511 -6.08 -29.53 -24.36
C PRO A 511 -6.97 -29.88 -23.16
N ALA A 512 -6.46 -30.67 -22.20
CA ALA A 512 -7.21 -31.01 -21.00
C ALA A 512 -7.58 -29.79 -20.13
N ALA A 513 -6.71 -28.78 -20.08
CA ALA A 513 -7.01 -27.53 -19.39
C ALA A 513 -8.09 -26.70 -20.11
N TYR A 514 -8.17 -26.84 -21.44
CA TYR A 514 -9.20 -26.20 -22.25
C TYR A 514 -10.54 -26.94 -22.13
N ASP A 515 -10.52 -28.27 -22.22
CA ASP A 515 -11.69 -29.13 -21.97
C ASP A 515 -12.31 -28.87 -20.59
N ASP A 516 -11.46 -28.69 -19.56
CA ASP A 516 -11.90 -28.36 -18.18
C ASP A 516 -12.61 -27.00 -18.09
N LEU A 517 -12.21 -26.02 -18.91
CA LEU A 517 -12.93 -24.74 -19.01
C LEU A 517 -14.31 -24.93 -19.64
N PHE A 518 -14.41 -25.62 -20.79
CA PHE A 518 -15.71 -25.93 -21.41
C PHE A 518 -16.63 -26.68 -20.46
N TYR A 519 -16.10 -27.73 -19.81
CA TYR A 519 -16.85 -28.52 -18.84
C TYR A 519 -17.49 -27.63 -17.76
N LYS A 520 -16.72 -26.73 -17.13
CA LYS A 520 -17.24 -25.86 -16.07
C LYS A 520 -18.27 -24.85 -16.56
N VAL A 521 -18.11 -24.34 -17.78
CA VAL A 521 -19.07 -23.40 -18.39
C VAL A 521 -20.39 -24.11 -18.67
N VAL A 522 -20.33 -25.34 -19.22
CA VAL A 522 -21.51 -26.19 -19.44
C VAL A 522 -22.19 -26.54 -18.11
N GLU A 523 -21.42 -26.94 -17.09
CA GLU A 523 -21.96 -27.21 -15.75
C GLU A 523 -22.65 -25.98 -15.13
N SER A 524 -22.20 -24.77 -15.50
CA SER A 524 -22.72 -23.50 -14.98
C SER A 524 -23.83 -22.89 -15.86
N GLY A 525 -24.32 -23.58 -16.89
CA GLY A 525 -25.30 -23.08 -17.87
C GLY A 525 -26.56 -22.47 -17.25
N ASP A 526 -27.19 -23.19 -16.31
CA ASP A 526 -28.37 -22.71 -15.59
C ASP A 526 -28.10 -21.43 -14.79
N ILE A 527 -26.90 -21.33 -14.19
CA ILE A 527 -26.49 -20.16 -13.39
C ILE A 527 -26.22 -18.97 -14.29
N LEU A 528 -25.59 -19.18 -15.45
CA LEU A 528 -25.30 -18.15 -16.45
C LEU A 528 -26.60 -17.57 -17.05
N SER A 529 -27.59 -18.44 -17.32
CA SER A 529 -28.91 -18.01 -17.80
C SER A 529 -29.64 -17.13 -16.78
N LYS A 530 -29.65 -17.56 -15.51
CA LYS A 530 -30.20 -16.73 -14.40
C LYS A 530 -29.43 -15.44 -14.21
N PHE A 531 -28.10 -15.47 -14.34
CA PHE A 531 -27.25 -14.29 -14.22
C PHE A 531 -27.60 -13.24 -15.28
N LYS A 532 -27.77 -13.66 -16.54
CA LYS A 532 -28.21 -12.82 -17.66
C LYS A 532 -29.55 -12.14 -17.37
N GLU A 533 -30.52 -12.88 -16.85
CA GLU A 533 -31.85 -12.36 -16.52
C GLU A 533 -31.80 -11.38 -15.34
N ASN A 534 -31.13 -11.77 -14.25
CA ASN A 534 -31.03 -11.01 -13.00
C ASN A 534 -30.41 -9.62 -13.19
N TYR A 535 -29.40 -9.51 -14.05
CA TYR A 535 -28.69 -8.26 -14.35
C TYR A 535 -29.12 -7.62 -15.69
N GLY A 536 -30.15 -8.16 -16.35
CA GLY A 536 -30.72 -7.56 -17.56
C GLY A 536 -29.76 -7.46 -18.75
N LEU A 537 -28.78 -8.36 -18.86
CA LEU A 537 -27.71 -8.31 -19.87
C LEU A 537 -28.21 -8.46 -21.31
N SER A 538 -29.40 -9.05 -21.49
CA SER A 538 -30.08 -9.16 -22.79
C SER A 538 -30.42 -7.81 -23.43
N LYS A 539 -30.57 -6.75 -22.62
CA LYS A 539 -30.94 -5.42 -23.11
C LYS A 539 -29.74 -4.63 -23.68
N LYS A 540 -28.51 -5.10 -23.43
CA LYS A 540 -27.28 -4.36 -23.77
C LYS A 540 -26.77 -4.59 -25.20
N GLY A 541 -27.44 -5.40 -26.03
CA GLY A 541 -27.15 -5.55 -27.48
C GLY A 541 -25.81 -6.20 -27.86
N SER A 542 -24.83 -6.28 -26.95
CA SER A 542 -23.47 -6.77 -27.20
C SER A 542 -22.85 -7.56 -26.03
N SER A 543 -23.65 -8.12 -25.13
CA SER A 543 -23.11 -8.84 -23.97
C SER A 543 -22.54 -10.20 -24.37
N SER A 544 -21.27 -10.46 -24.05
CA SER A 544 -20.58 -11.72 -24.31
C SER A 544 -21.14 -12.91 -23.51
N ILE A 545 -22.15 -12.68 -22.65
CA ILE A 545 -22.87 -13.72 -21.92
C ILE A 545 -23.57 -14.68 -22.87
N ASP A 546 -24.01 -14.17 -24.03
CA ASP A 546 -24.68 -14.99 -25.04
C ASP A 546 -23.72 -16.02 -25.64
N THR A 547 -22.44 -15.68 -25.82
CA THR A 547 -21.40 -16.63 -26.22
C THR A 547 -21.30 -17.77 -25.20
N LEU A 548 -21.30 -17.47 -23.90
CA LEU A 548 -21.21 -18.48 -22.83
C LEU A 548 -22.44 -19.40 -22.79
N ILE A 549 -23.65 -18.81 -22.90
CA ILE A 549 -24.92 -19.56 -22.89
C ILE A 549 -25.06 -20.42 -24.15
N ASN A 550 -24.66 -19.91 -25.32
CA ASN A 550 -24.68 -20.66 -26.58
C ASN A 550 -23.77 -21.89 -26.52
N VAL A 551 -22.57 -21.74 -25.94
CA VAL A 551 -21.66 -22.87 -25.73
C VAL A 551 -22.28 -23.90 -24.79
N SER A 552 -22.85 -23.47 -23.65
CA SER A 552 -23.54 -24.39 -22.72
C SER A 552 -24.66 -25.15 -23.42
N THR A 553 -25.52 -24.44 -24.13
CA THR A 553 -26.70 -24.99 -24.82
C THR A 553 -26.29 -25.98 -25.91
N HIS A 554 -25.27 -25.67 -26.71
CA HIS A 554 -24.75 -26.55 -27.75
C HIS A 554 -24.25 -27.89 -27.18
N TYR A 555 -23.47 -27.84 -26.09
CA TYR A 555 -22.97 -29.06 -25.46
C TYR A 555 -24.04 -29.84 -24.72
N GLU A 556 -25.02 -29.18 -24.10
CA GLU A 556 -26.20 -29.85 -23.54
C GLU A 556 -27.00 -30.60 -24.60
N GLN A 557 -27.16 -30.01 -25.80
CA GLN A 557 -27.82 -30.66 -26.94
C GLN A 557 -27.02 -31.87 -27.45
N LEU A 558 -25.71 -31.73 -27.63
CA LEU A 558 -24.83 -32.84 -28.03
C LEU A 558 -24.85 -33.99 -27.00
N LEU A 559 -24.86 -33.66 -25.70
CA LEU A 559 -24.98 -34.65 -24.63
C LEU A 559 -26.35 -35.33 -24.64
N ALA A 560 -27.43 -34.60 -24.94
CA ALA A 560 -28.76 -35.16 -25.09
C ALA A 560 -28.88 -36.06 -26.32
N ASP A 561 -28.24 -35.70 -27.44
CA ASP A 561 -28.26 -36.46 -28.68
C ASP A 561 -27.42 -37.75 -28.59
N HIS A 562 -26.27 -37.72 -27.91
CA HIS A 562 -25.51 -38.93 -27.56
C HIS A 562 -26.23 -39.80 -26.53
N GLY A 563 -26.98 -39.18 -25.61
CA GLY A 563 -27.78 -39.88 -24.59
C GLY A 563 -29.00 -40.63 -25.14
N LYS A 564 -29.45 -40.36 -26.37
CA LYS A 564 -30.58 -41.08 -27.00
C LYS A 564 -30.29 -42.54 -27.34
N SER A 565 -29.03 -42.99 -27.25
CA SER A 565 -28.65 -44.41 -27.39
C SER A 565 -28.70 -45.19 -26.06
N ALA A 566 -28.80 -44.52 -24.91
CA ALA A 566 -28.82 -45.18 -23.60
C ALA A 566 -30.04 -44.73 -22.78
N THR A 567 -31.04 -45.59 -22.71
CA THR A 567 -32.20 -45.47 -21.82
C THR A 567 -31.79 -45.44 -20.34
N LYS A 568 -31.47 -44.25 -19.79
CA LYS A 568 -31.56 -43.98 -18.35
C LYS A 568 -31.55 -42.48 -18.01
N LYS A 569 -32.57 -42.07 -17.25
CA LYS A 569 -32.77 -40.75 -16.63
C LYS A 569 -31.55 -40.25 -15.84
N LYS A 570 -31.26 -38.95 -15.98
CA LYS A 570 -30.74 -38.01 -14.96
C LYS A 570 -29.96 -38.63 -13.79
N SER A 571 -28.81 -39.25 -14.05
CA SER A 571 -27.80 -39.47 -13.02
C SER A 571 -26.44 -39.16 -13.61
N SER A 572 -25.85 -38.04 -13.18
CA SER A 572 -24.42 -37.72 -13.23
C SER A 572 -23.70 -38.28 -14.47
N LEU A 573 -23.68 -37.53 -15.57
CA LEU A 573 -22.78 -37.80 -16.69
C LEU A 573 -21.36 -37.98 -16.13
N THR A 574 -20.73 -39.10 -16.46
CA THR A 574 -19.36 -39.37 -16.00
C THR A 574 -18.39 -38.45 -16.72
N ALA A 575 -17.35 -37.97 -16.03
CA ALA A 575 -16.37 -37.03 -16.60
C ALA A 575 -15.83 -37.47 -17.97
N GLY A 576 -15.62 -38.77 -18.18
CA GLY A 576 -15.16 -39.33 -19.45
C GLY A 576 -16.13 -39.17 -20.62
N GLN A 577 -17.45 -39.30 -20.38
CA GLN A 577 -18.47 -39.11 -21.42
C GLN A 577 -18.56 -37.65 -21.88
N VAL A 578 -18.37 -36.71 -20.95
CA VAL A 578 -18.38 -35.28 -21.28
C VAL A 578 -17.11 -34.89 -22.05
N THR A 579 -15.95 -35.45 -21.72
CA THR A 579 -14.70 -35.19 -22.47
C THR A 579 -14.77 -35.66 -23.93
N GLU A 580 -15.38 -36.81 -24.22
CA GLU A 580 -15.51 -37.31 -25.59
C GLU A 580 -16.46 -36.44 -26.43
N VAL A 581 -17.54 -35.97 -25.81
CA VAL A 581 -18.51 -35.05 -26.42
C VAL A 581 -17.94 -33.65 -26.61
N ILE A 582 -17.09 -33.17 -25.68
CA ILE A 582 -16.35 -31.91 -25.82
C ILE A 582 -15.47 -31.94 -27.08
N LYS A 583 -14.75 -33.04 -27.30
CA LYS A 583 -13.88 -33.18 -28.47
C LYS A 583 -14.63 -33.15 -29.79
N GLN A 584 -15.80 -33.78 -29.86
CA GLN A 584 -16.66 -33.74 -31.06
C GLN A 584 -17.30 -32.36 -31.25
N GLY A 585 -17.64 -31.67 -30.15
CA GLY A 585 -18.22 -30.34 -30.22
C GLY A 585 -17.25 -29.26 -30.73
N TYR A 586 -15.92 -29.45 -30.62
CA TYR A 586 -14.97 -28.54 -31.26
C TYR A 586 -15.14 -28.44 -32.78
N GLU A 587 -15.59 -29.52 -33.43
CA GLU A 587 -15.79 -29.55 -34.88
C GLU A 587 -17.12 -28.90 -35.30
N THR A 588 -18.11 -28.81 -34.39
CA THR A 588 -19.46 -28.28 -34.67
C THR A 588 -19.73 -26.92 -34.07
N LEU A 589 -18.93 -26.47 -33.09
CA LEU A 589 -19.10 -25.21 -32.39
C LEU A 589 -18.35 -24.06 -33.08
N SER A 590 -19.09 -23.13 -33.67
CA SER A 590 -18.54 -21.83 -34.08
C SER A 590 -18.64 -20.85 -32.91
N ILE A 591 -17.53 -20.61 -32.21
CA ILE A 591 -17.46 -19.55 -31.21
C ILE A 591 -17.28 -18.23 -31.94
N GLN A 592 -18.38 -17.52 -32.20
CA GLN A 592 -18.30 -16.11 -32.59
C GLN A 592 -17.86 -15.31 -31.36
N ALA A 593 -16.56 -15.06 -31.25
CA ALA A 593 -16.03 -14.15 -30.25
C ALA A 593 -16.64 -12.77 -30.49
N SER A 594 -17.25 -12.17 -29.47
CA SER A 594 -17.65 -10.77 -29.55
C SER A 594 -16.38 -9.93 -29.81
N GLU A 595 -16.41 -9.08 -30.82
CA GLU A 595 -15.26 -8.23 -31.18
C GLU A 595 -14.82 -7.37 -29.99
N GLY A 596 -13.51 -7.24 -29.77
CA GLY A 596 -12.95 -6.35 -28.74
C GLY A 596 -12.92 -6.92 -27.31
N LEU A 597 -13.10 -8.23 -27.10
CA LEU A 597 -12.96 -8.87 -25.77
C LEU A 597 -11.59 -8.67 -25.11
N ASP A 598 -10.55 -8.49 -25.93
CA ASP A 598 -9.18 -8.25 -25.47
C ASP A 598 -8.85 -6.76 -25.32
N SER A 599 -9.79 -5.88 -25.67
CA SER A 599 -9.66 -4.42 -25.57
C SER A 599 -10.00 -3.91 -24.18
N TRP A 600 -9.29 -2.87 -23.75
CA TRP A 600 -9.47 -2.26 -22.44
C TRP A 600 -8.96 -0.82 -22.45
N ASP A 601 -9.54 0.01 -21.58
CA ASP A 601 -9.10 1.39 -21.41
C ASP A 601 -7.85 1.49 -20.54
N ARG A 602 -6.91 2.32 -20.98
CA ARG A 602 -5.70 2.62 -20.21
C ARG A 602 -6.06 3.29 -18.89
N TYR A 603 -5.28 2.98 -17.86
CA TYR A 603 -5.41 3.64 -16.57
C TYR A 603 -5.31 5.17 -16.73
N ARG A 604 -6.25 5.87 -16.09
CA ARG A 604 -6.30 7.33 -16.03
C ARG A 604 -6.41 7.73 -14.58
N GLU A 605 -5.34 8.36 -14.07
CA GLU A 605 -5.29 8.83 -12.69
C GLU A 605 -6.43 9.79 -12.33
N ALA A 606 -6.92 10.56 -13.30
CA ALA A 606 -8.03 11.51 -13.10
C ALA A 606 -9.35 10.83 -12.70
N ASP A 607 -9.61 9.62 -13.18
CA ASP A 607 -10.84 8.87 -12.89
C ASP A 607 -10.86 8.41 -11.41
N GLU A 608 -9.68 8.25 -10.82
CA GLU A 608 -9.47 7.82 -9.43
C GLU A 608 -9.25 8.99 -8.46
N ARG A 609 -9.50 10.24 -8.90
CA ARG A 609 -9.19 11.48 -8.14
C ARG A 609 -9.69 11.44 -6.69
N MET A 610 -10.94 11.06 -6.47
CA MET A 610 -11.54 11.04 -5.13
C MET A 610 -10.88 9.99 -4.23
N LEU A 611 -10.56 8.82 -4.79
CA LEU A 611 -9.95 7.72 -4.06
C LEU A 611 -8.50 8.03 -3.71
N LEU A 612 -7.72 8.55 -4.66
CA LEU A 612 -6.33 8.95 -4.45
C LEU A 612 -6.19 10.08 -3.42
N LYS A 613 -7.13 11.04 -3.39
CA LYS A 613 -7.18 12.06 -2.32
C LYS A 613 -7.41 11.45 -0.93
N LYS A 614 -8.25 10.42 -0.81
CA LYS A 614 -8.49 9.71 0.46
C LYS A 614 -7.27 8.91 0.88
N MET A 615 -6.60 8.24 -0.06
CA MET A 615 -5.34 7.52 0.18
C MET A 615 -4.23 8.46 0.67
N ALA A 616 -4.03 9.59 -0.01
CA ALA A 616 -3.03 10.58 0.40
C ALA A 616 -3.29 11.11 1.83
N ARG A 617 -4.57 11.36 2.19
CA ARG A 617 -4.95 11.74 3.57
C ARG A 617 -4.69 10.62 4.59
N THR A 618 -4.92 9.37 4.22
CA THR A 618 -4.61 8.22 5.08
C THR A 618 -3.11 8.12 5.35
N VAL A 619 -2.29 8.38 4.32
CA VAL A 619 -0.82 8.41 4.45
C VAL A 619 -0.35 9.58 5.31
N VAL A 620 -1.01 10.74 5.20
CA VAL A 620 -0.76 11.90 6.09
C VAL A 620 -1.03 11.55 7.55
N GLU A 621 -2.14 10.87 7.83
CA GLU A 621 -2.49 10.39 9.18
C GLU A 621 -1.42 9.40 9.70
N ASP A 622 -1.01 8.43 8.88
CA ASP A 622 0.04 7.47 9.22
C ASP A 622 1.39 8.13 9.51
N VAL A 623 1.77 9.16 8.75
CA VAL A 623 2.99 9.93 8.98
C VAL A 623 2.90 10.72 10.27
N ASN A 624 1.78 11.40 10.53
CA ASN A 624 1.55 12.10 11.79
C ASN A 624 1.68 11.15 12.99
N ASP A 625 1.10 9.96 12.85
CA ASP A 625 1.17 8.92 13.86
C ASP A 625 2.55 8.29 13.98
N HIS A 626 3.32 8.19 12.90
CA HIS A 626 4.69 7.71 12.89
C HIS A 626 5.62 8.69 13.63
N ILE A 627 5.55 9.98 13.30
CA ILE A 627 6.32 11.03 13.96
C ILE A 627 5.96 11.11 15.44
N SER A 628 4.69 10.97 15.77
CA SER A 628 4.23 11.04 17.16
C SER A 628 4.54 9.77 17.98
N SER A 629 4.85 8.64 17.31
CA SER A 629 5.07 7.33 17.92
C SER A 629 6.50 6.79 17.81
N ASN A 630 7.42 7.44 17.06
CA ASN A 630 8.86 7.12 17.11
C ASN A 630 9.37 7.41 18.52
N ARG A 631 9.20 6.38 19.36
CA ARG A 631 9.37 6.29 20.80
C ARG A 631 10.01 4.93 21.07
N LYS A 632 11.33 4.89 21.06
CA LYS A 632 12.22 4.18 22.00
C LYS A 632 13.65 4.26 21.51
#